data_AF-A0AAJ1TLX3-F1
#
_entry.id   AF-A0AAJ1TLX3-F1
#
_cell.length_a   1.000
_cell.length_b   1.000
_cell.length_c   1.000
_cell.angle_alpha   90.00
_cell.angle_beta   90.00
_cell.angle_gamma   90.00
#
_symmetry.space_group_name_H-M   'P 1'
#
loop_
_entity.id
_entity.type
_entity.pdbx_description
1 polymer ?
#
loop_
_entity_poly.entity_id
_entity_poly.type
_entity_poly.pdbx_seq_one_letter_code
_entity_poly.pdbx_strand_id
1 'polypeptide(L)'
;MTALSLDTYALVRWLKASGLSEDQAEAITSAIRESRDADLANLVTKTDLAEAKFDIVKWVIGSIGFQTIVIVGAIVALSRTMH
;
A
#
# COMPACT_ATOMS: atom_id res chain seq x y z
N MET A 1 -0.25 2.00 14.21
CA MET A 1 -0.45 0.56 13.94
C MET A 1 0.39 -0.21 14.93
N THR A 2 -0.18 -1.12 15.71
CA THR A 2 0.58 -1.93 16.68
C THR A 2 1.31 -3.01 15.88
N ALA A 3 2.62 -2.86 15.68
CA ALA A 3 3.42 -3.92 15.10
C ALA A 3 3.46 -5.08 16.12
N LEU A 4 2.81 -6.20 15.78
CA LEU A 4 2.93 -7.44 16.55
C LEU A 4 4.34 -7.99 16.30
N SER A 5 5.29 -7.71 17.19
CA SER A 5 6.65 -8.23 17.07
C SER A 5 6.66 -9.74 17.29
N LEU A 6 7.19 -10.50 16.32
CA LEU A 6 7.42 -11.93 16.49
C LEU A 6 8.66 -12.15 17.38
N ASP A 7 8.47 -12.64 18.60
CA ASP A 7 9.57 -13.09 19.44
C ASP A 7 10.13 -14.42 18.90
N THR A 8 11.11 -14.28 18.01
CA THR A 8 11.81 -15.38 17.33
C THR A 8 12.46 -16.32 18.36
N TYR A 9 12.99 -15.77 19.46
CA TYR A 9 13.67 -16.55 20.49
C TYR A 9 12.69 -17.39 21.30
N ALA A 10 11.56 -16.81 21.73
CA ALA A 10 10.52 -17.54 22.42
C ALA A 10 9.94 -18.68 21.56
N LEU A 11 9.78 -18.45 20.25
CA LEU A 11 9.27 -19.45 19.31
C LEU A 11 10.25 -20.63 19.13
N VAL A 12 11.54 -20.35 18.93
CA VAL A 12 12.57 -21.40 18.87
C VAL A 12 12.59 -22.21 20.16
N ARG A 13 12.56 -21.54 21.32
CA ARG A 13 12.56 -22.22 22.63
C ARG A 13 11.33 -23.13 22.79
N TRP A 14 10.16 -22.68 22.35
CA TRP A 14 8.94 -23.47 22.38
C TRP A 14 9.01 -24.69 21.46
N LEU A 15 9.53 -24.53 20.24
CA LEU A 15 9.73 -25.65 19.30
C LEU A 15 10.71 -26.69 19.85
N LYS A 16 11.83 -26.25 20.44
CA LYS A 16 12.79 -27.15 21.11
C LYS A 16 12.14 -27.89 22.29
N ALA A 17 11.34 -27.20 23.10
CA ALA A 17 10.58 -27.83 24.20
C ALA A 17 9.55 -28.86 23.72
N SER A 18 9.14 -28.78 22.45
CA SER A 18 8.23 -29.73 21.80
C SER A 18 8.93 -30.94 21.20
N GLY A 19 10.25 -31.04 21.33
CA GLY A 19 11.06 -32.17 20.85
C GLY A 19 11.68 -31.98 19.47
N LEU A 20 11.58 -30.78 18.87
CA LEU A 20 12.29 -30.46 17.62
C LEU A 20 13.78 -30.20 17.90
N SER A 21 14.64 -30.54 16.94
CA SER A 21 16.05 -30.14 17.01
C SER A 21 16.20 -28.62 16.89
N GLU A 22 17.34 -28.10 17.32
CA GLU A 22 17.67 -26.68 17.19
C GLU A 22 17.59 -26.20 15.74
N ASP A 23 18.24 -26.91 14.82
CA ASP A 23 18.21 -26.60 13.38
C ASP A 23 16.78 -26.58 12.82
N GLN A 24 15.91 -27.51 13.26
CA GLN A 24 14.51 -27.55 12.83
C GLN A 24 13.70 -26.37 13.40
N ALA A 25 13.92 -26.06 14.68
CA ALA A 25 13.25 -24.96 15.35
C ALA A 25 13.61 -23.60 14.72
N GLU A 26 14.89 -23.41 14.39
CA GLU A 26 15.39 -22.23 13.69
C GLU A 26 14.86 -22.13 12.26
N ALA A 27 14.86 -23.23 11.51
CA ALA A 27 14.35 -23.26 10.13
C ALA A 27 12.86 -22.90 10.06
N ILE A 28 12.04 -23.50 10.93
CA ILE A 28 10.60 -23.22 10.99
C ILE A 28 10.35 -21.77 11.39
N THR A 29 11.07 -21.29 12.41
CA THR A 29 10.94 -19.91 12.88
C THR A 29 11.34 -18.91 11.80
N SER A 30 12.41 -19.20 11.05
CA SER A 30 12.87 -18.38 9.94
C SER A 30 11.85 -18.31 8.80
N ALA A 31 11.25 -19.45 8.42
CA ALA A 31 10.20 -19.49 7.40
C ALA A 31 8.96 -18.68 7.81
N ILE A 32 8.55 -18.75 9.08
CA ILE A 32 7.42 -17.97 9.61
C ILE A 32 7.74 -16.46 9.58
N ARG A 33 8.96 -16.08 9.95
CA ARG A 33 9.42 -14.69 9.91
C ARG A 33 9.42 -14.15 8.48
N GLU A 34 10.00 -14.90 7.55
CA GLU A 34 10.10 -14.50 6.14
C GLU A 34 8.71 -14.35 5.49
N SER A 35 7.79 -15.28 5.75
CA SER A 35 6.40 -15.16 5.29
C SER A 35 5.70 -13.92 5.82
N ARG A 36 5.91 -13.59 7.11
CA ARG A 36 5.32 -12.38 7.71
C ARG A 36 5.93 -11.11 7.13
N ASP A 37 7.24 -11.06 6.96
CA ASP A 37 7.93 -9.89 6.41
C ASP A 37 7.48 -9.65 4.95
N ALA A 38 7.31 -10.72 4.17
CA ALA A 38 6.75 -10.65 2.82
C ALA A 38 5.29 -10.15 2.78
N ASP A 39 4.44 -10.65 3.68
CA ASP A 39 3.05 -10.20 3.80
C ASP A 39 2.95 -8.73 4.21
N LEU A 40 3.78 -8.30 5.17
CA LEU A 40 3.85 -6.89 5.60
C LEU A 40 4.33 -5.99 4.45
N ALA A 41 5.36 -6.40 3.70
CA ALA A 41 5.83 -5.65 2.54
C ALA A 41 4.75 -5.52 1.45
N ASN A 42 3.97 -6.58 1.21
CA ASN A 42 2.85 -6.56 0.27
C ASN A 42 1.72 -5.63 0.74
N LEU A 43 1.38 -5.67 2.03
CA LEU A 43 0.39 -4.77 2.63
C LEU A 43 0.80 -3.29 2.54
N VAL A 44 2.07 -2.99 2.81
CA VAL A 44 2.63 -1.64 2.63
C VAL A 44 2.49 -1.21 1.17
N THR A 45 2.92 -2.06 0.23
CA THR A 45 2.81 -1.77 -1.22
C THR A 45 1.37 -1.51 -1.67
N LYS A 46 0.40 -2.29 -1.16
CA LYS A 46 -1.04 -2.09 -1.47
C LYS A 46 -1.57 -0.77 -0.91
N THR A 47 -1.11 -0.37 0.27
CA THR A 47 -1.49 0.90 0.90
C THR A 47 -0.94 2.07 0.09
N ASP A 48 0.36 2.04 -0.24
CA ASP A 48 1.02 3.05 -1.06
C ASP A 48 0.37 3.16 -2.45
N LEU A 49 -0.01 2.01 -3.05
CA LEU A 49 -0.73 1.96 -4.31
C LEU A 49 -2.13 2.59 -4.21
N ALA A 50 -2.85 2.37 -3.11
CA ALA A 50 -4.16 2.98 -2.91
C ALA A 50 -4.07 4.50 -2.77
N GLU A 51 -3.07 5.00 -2.04
CA GLU A 51 -2.77 6.43 -1.90
C GLU A 51 -2.42 7.06 -3.25
N ALA A 52 -1.51 6.44 -4.01
CA ALA A 52 -1.14 6.92 -5.35
C ALA A 52 -2.34 6.96 -6.31
N LYS A 53 -3.21 5.95 -6.26
CA LYS A 53 -4.46 5.94 -7.07
C LYS A 53 -5.40 7.07 -6.65
N PHE A 54 -5.55 7.33 -5.35
CA PHE A 54 -6.38 8.42 -4.85
C PHE A 54 -5.86 9.78 -5.30
N ASP A 55 -4.55 10.01 -5.22
CA ASP A 55 -3.93 11.24 -5.69
C ASP A 55 -4.12 11.46 -7.18
N ILE A 56 -3.91 10.41 -8.00
CA ILE A 56 -4.18 10.48 -9.44
C ILE A 56 -5.64 10.86 -9.70
N VAL A 57 -6.60 10.19 -9.04
CA VAL A 57 -8.03 10.47 -9.20
C VAL A 57 -8.35 11.92 -8.79
N LYS A 58 -7.81 12.40 -7.67
CA LYS A 58 -7.98 13.78 -7.20
C LYS A 58 -7.51 14.79 -8.25
N TRP A 59 -6.32 14.60 -8.81
CA TRP A 59 -5.76 15.49 -9.83
C TRP A 59 -6.54 15.42 -11.15
N VAL A 60 -6.98 14.24 -11.57
CA VAL A 60 -7.78 14.04 -12.79
C VAL A 60 -9.15 14.72 -12.67
N ILE A 61 -9.84 14.55 -11.54
CA ILE A 61 -11.13 15.23 -11.32
C ILE A 61 -10.94 16.76 -11.33
N GLY A 62 -9.89 17.26 -10.69
CA GLY A 62 -9.55 18.68 -10.69
C GLY A 62 -9.27 19.23 -12.09
N SER A 63 -8.51 18.50 -12.92
CA SER A 63 -8.18 18.94 -14.27
C SER A 63 -9.38 18.91 -15.22
N ILE A 64 -10.26 17.91 -15.12
CA ILE A 64 -11.50 17.84 -15.91
C ILE A 64 -12.41 19.04 -15.58
N GLY A 65 -12.56 19.37 -14.29
CA GLY A 65 -13.35 20.53 -13.87
C GLY A 65 -12.78 21.83 -14.43
N PHE A 66 -11.46 22.03 -14.33
CA PHE A 66 -10.78 23.20 -14.87
C PHE A 66 -10.92 23.29 -16.40
N GLN A 67 -10.67 22.20 -17.13
CA GLN A 67 -10.81 22.15 -18.59
C GLN A 67 -12.23 22.50 -19.03
N THR A 68 -13.25 22.02 -18.32
CA THR A 68 -14.66 22.32 -18.63
C THR A 68 -14.93 23.83 -18.54
N ILE A 69 -14.45 24.49 -17.48
CA ILE A 69 -14.60 25.94 -17.29
C ILE A 69 -13.90 26.70 -18.42
N VAL A 70 -12.68 26.29 -18.78
CA VAL A 70 -11.91 26.91 -19.87
C VAL A 70 -12.65 26.79 -21.21
N ILE A 71 -13.15 25.60 -21.54
CA ILE A 71 -13.87 25.35 -22.80
C ILE A 71 -15.15 26.19 -22.86
N VAL A 72 -15.95 26.19 -21.79
CA VAL A 72 -17.19 26.99 -21.72
C VAL A 72 -16.88 28.48 -21.85
N GLY A 73 -15.85 28.97 -21.15
CA GLY A 73 -15.41 30.36 -21.25
C GLY A 73 -14.99 30.75 -22.67
N ALA A 74 -14.24 29.88 -23.36
CA ALA A 74 -13.83 30.09 -24.74
C ALA A 74 -15.03 30.18 -25.70
N ILE A 75 -16.02 29.28 -25.55
CA ILE A 75 -17.25 29.30 -26.36
C ILE A 75 -18.02 30.61 -26.17
N VAL A 76 -18.19 31.06 -24.92
CA VAL A 76 -18.90 32.31 -24.63
C VAL A 76 -18.18 33.52 -25.21
N ALA A 77 -16.85 33.57 -25.10
CA ALA A 77 -16.06 34.66 -25.66
C ALA A 77 -16.19 34.72 -27.18
N LEU A 78 -16.08 33.57 -27.87
CA LEU A 78 -16.25 33.48 -29.32
C LEU A 78 -17.65 33.91 -29.78
N SER A 79 -18.70 33.47 -29.08
CA SER A 79 -20.08 33.88 -29.37
C SER A 79 -20.28 35.38 -29.27
N ARG A 80 -19.67 36.04 -28.27
CA ARG A 80 -19.73 37.50 -28.11
C ARG A 80 -18.97 38.27 -29.19
N THR A 81 -17.90 37.71 -29.74
CA THR A 81 -17.14 38.34 -30.82
C THR A 81 -17.78 38.18 -32.20
N MET A 82 -18.74 37.25 -32.35
CA MET A 82 -19.44 36.97 -33.61
C MET A 82 -20.79 37.71 -33.74
N HIS A 83 -21.30 38.29 -32.65
CA HIS A 83 -22.48 39.17 -32.64
C HIS A 83 -22.03 40.64 -32.64
#